data_AF-A0A7C7XR41-F1
#
_entry.id   AF-A0A7C7XR41-F1
#
_cell.length_a   1.000
_cell.length_b   1.000
_cell.length_c   1.000
_cell.angle_alpha   90.00
_cell.angle_beta   90.00
_cell.angle_gamma   90.00
#
_symmetry.space_group_name_H-M   'P 1'
#
loop_
_entity.id
_entity.type
_entity.pdbx_description
1 polymer ?
#
loop_
_entity_poly.entity_id
_entity_poly.type
_entity_poly.pdbx_seq_one_letter_code
_entity_poly.pdbx_strand_id
1 'polypeptide(L)'
;MLDVFKDCELIGIEYWLVIRLYIAAFIPVILSSYYLIRKKVSLSVALTLISAFLIAAFGWELWLTYGLAGGLPVDQRRSAMLTCAIPVNLNWFLNSLGDVLVVWIGLFLVKFFYRNKKSPFLKWKWGAFVIFLMWFIIQNIYVEAFFYNLQLGSNGDLSWAPLHPLGSWINPTIFKIADRSITLQSQTSWILMTPIIYLISIYFNTKERHAKVSLRSSTKD
;
A
#
# COMPACT_ATOMS: atom_id res chain seq x y z
N MET A 1 -14.03 -7.21 20.32
CA MET A 1 -12.85 -6.70 19.57
C MET A 1 -11.90 -5.88 20.45
N LEU A 2 -12.36 -5.28 21.57
CA LEU A 2 -11.50 -4.53 22.51
C LEU A 2 -10.75 -5.39 23.55
N ASP A 3 -11.18 -6.62 23.86
CA ASP A 3 -10.48 -7.46 24.85
C ASP A 3 -9.19 -8.12 24.33
N VAL A 4 -8.95 -8.17 23.00
CA VAL A 4 -7.73 -8.79 22.43
C VAL A 4 -6.48 -7.95 22.72
N PHE A 5 -6.63 -6.64 22.97
CA PHE A 5 -5.51 -5.74 23.25
C PHE A 5 -5.34 -5.44 24.74
N LYS A 6 -6.20 -5.98 25.60
CA LYS A 6 -6.20 -5.68 27.04
C LYS A 6 -4.95 -6.22 27.74
N ASP A 7 -4.37 -7.27 27.18
CA ASP A 7 -3.22 -7.98 27.76
C ASP A 7 -1.87 -7.41 27.33
N CYS A 8 -1.83 -6.47 26.37
CA CYS A 8 -0.59 -5.93 25.81
C CYS A 8 -0.13 -4.61 26.44
N GLU A 9 -0.86 -4.04 27.40
CA GLU A 9 -0.51 -2.80 28.15
C GLU A 9 -0.07 -1.61 27.25
N LEU A 10 -0.75 -1.40 26.13
CA LEU A 10 -0.41 -0.34 25.17
C LEU A 10 -0.57 1.06 25.79
N ILE A 11 0.34 1.98 25.43
CA ILE A 11 0.14 3.41 25.74
C ILE A 11 -0.75 4.10 24.70
N GLY A 12 -1.29 5.28 25.01
CA GLY A 12 -2.31 5.95 24.18
C GLY A 12 -1.92 6.14 22.71
N ILE A 13 -0.67 6.48 22.42
CA ILE A 13 -0.16 6.63 21.04
C ILE A 13 -0.11 5.28 20.30
N GLU A 14 0.21 4.20 21.00
CA GLU A 14 0.30 2.85 20.43
C GLU A 14 -1.09 2.28 20.14
N TYR A 15 -2.05 2.47 21.06
CA TYR A 15 -3.46 2.13 20.82
C TYR A 15 -3.98 2.76 19.54
N TRP A 16 -3.70 4.05 19.37
CA TRP A 16 -4.13 4.81 18.20
C TRP A 16 -3.52 4.27 16.90
N LEU A 17 -2.25 3.87 16.93
CA LEU A 17 -1.57 3.27 15.79
C LEU A 17 -2.20 1.92 15.43
N VAL A 18 -2.35 1.03 16.42
CA VAL A 18 -2.89 -0.32 16.25
C VAL A 18 -4.28 -0.27 15.62
N ILE A 19 -5.18 0.54 16.19
CA ILE A 19 -6.56 0.69 15.70
C ILE A 19 -6.57 1.11 14.23
N ARG A 20 -5.76 2.10 13.86
CA ARG A 20 -5.74 2.59 12.48
C ARG A 20 -5.15 1.59 11.50
N LEU A 21 -4.10 0.87 11.88
CA LEU A 21 -3.54 -0.20 11.05
C LEU A 21 -4.60 -1.26 10.76
N TYR A 22 -5.28 -1.75 11.78
CA TYR A 22 -6.34 -2.75 11.60
C TYR A 22 -7.49 -2.20 10.76
N ILE A 23 -7.97 -0.98 11.02
CA ILE A 23 -9.02 -0.36 10.21
C ILE A 23 -8.58 -0.25 8.73
N ALA A 24 -7.38 0.27 8.47
CA ALA A 24 -6.85 0.40 7.12
C ALA A 24 -6.73 -0.95 6.41
N ALA A 25 -6.28 -2.00 7.11
CA ALA A 25 -6.17 -3.36 6.58
C ALA A 25 -7.54 -4.03 6.34
N PHE A 26 -8.55 -3.78 7.19
CA PHE A 26 -9.87 -4.40 7.06
C PHE A 26 -10.76 -3.75 6.01
N ILE A 27 -10.64 -2.44 5.76
CA ILE A 27 -11.43 -1.75 4.72
C ILE A 27 -11.36 -2.45 3.36
N PRO A 28 -10.18 -2.73 2.76
CA PRO A 28 -10.12 -3.37 1.45
C PRO A 28 -10.70 -4.79 1.46
N VAL A 29 -10.61 -5.52 2.58
CA VAL A 29 -11.24 -6.85 2.72
C VAL A 29 -12.76 -6.74 2.70
N ILE A 30 -13.32 -5.83 3.50
CA ILE A 30 -14.77 -5.59 3.60
C ILE A 30 -15.32 -5.10 2.25
N LEU A 31 -14.67 -4.10 1.65
CA LEU A 31 -15.09 -3.56 0.35
C LEU A 31 -15.01 -4.62 -0.75
N SER A 32 -13.92 -5.41 -0.80
CA SER A 32 -13.79 -6.48 -1.80
C SER A 32 -14.89 -7.52 -1.64
N SER A 33 -15.16 -7.94 -0.40
CA SER A 33 -16.22 -8.91 -0.09
C SER A 33 -17.59 -8.37 -0.50
N TYR A 34 -17.89 -7.12 -0.17
CA TYR A 34 -19.12 -6.45 -0.58
C TYR A 34 -19.28 -6.40 -2.10
N TYR A 35 -18.26 -5.95 -2.83
CA TYR A 35 -18.35 -5.84 -4.29
C TYR A 35 -18.44 -7.20 -4.98
N LEU A 36 -17.79 -8.24 -4.43
CA LEU A 36 -17.89 -9.62 -4.91
C LEU A 36 -19.31 -10.15 -4.77
N ILE A 37 -19.91 -10.00 -3.58
CA ILE A 37 -21.31 -10.40 -3.31
C ILE A 37 -22.27 -9.69 -4.26
N ARG A 38 -22.04 -8.40 -4.53
CA ARG A 38 -22.87 -7.59 -5.43
C ARG A 38 -22.57 -7.82 -6.92
N LYS A 39 -21.58 -8.67 -7.27
CA LYS A 39 -21.10 -8.91 -8.65
C LYS A 39 -20.78 -7.61 -9.43
N LYS A 40 -20.28 -6.59 -8.72
CA LYS A 40 -19.96 -5.26 -9.28
C LYS A 40 -18.46 -5.02 -9.50
N VAL A 41 -17.65 -6.04 -9.31
CA VAL A 41 -16.18 -5.95 -9.45
C VAL A 41 -15.81 -6.02 -10.93
N SER A 42 -15.08 -5.02 -11.43
CA SER A 42 -14.34 -5.16 -12.70
C SER A 42 -13.16 -6.11 -12.44
N LEU A 43 -13.02 -7.12 -13.30
CA LEU A 43 -11.92 -8.08 -13.20
C LEU A 43 -10.57 -7.37 -13.26
N SER A 44 -10.46 -6.30 -14.06
CA SER A 44 -9.22 -5.51 -14.14
C SER A 44 -8.86 -4.83 -12.84
N VAL A 45 -9.85 -4.27 -12.13
CA VAL A 45 -9.62 -3.65 -10.82
C VAL A 45 -9.21 -4.71 -9.81
N ALA A 46 -9.90 -5.85 -9.75
CA ALA A 46 -9.54 -6.95 -8.85
C ALA A 46 -8.11 -7.43 -9.06
N LEU A 47 -7.73 -7.70 -10.31
CA LEU A 47 -6.38 -8.16 -10.64
C LEU A 47 -5.33 -7.09 -10.33
N THR A 48 -5.63 -5.80 -10.54
CA THR A 48 -4.72 -4.71 -10.15
C THR A 48 -4.51 -4.67 -8.63
N LEU A 49 -5.57 -4.84 -7.83
CA LEU A 49 -5.47 -4.85 -6.37
C LEU A 49 -4.75 -6.09 -5.83
N ILE A 50 -4.97 -7.26 -6.43
CA ILE A 50 -4.21 -8.48 -6.11
C ILE A 50 -2.73 -8.29 -6.43
N SER A 51 -2.41 -7.73 -7.61
CA SER A 51 -1.03 -7.41 -7.95
C SER A 51 -0.43 -6.40 -6.98
N ALA A 52 -1.18 -5.37 -6.56
CA ALA A 52 -0.72 -4.40 -5.57
C ALA A 52 -0.35 -5.06 -4.24
N PHE A 53 -1.19 -5.98 -3.75
CA PHE A 53 -0.89 -6.75 -2.54
C PHE A 53 0.42 -7.53 -2.68
N LEU A 54 0.59 -8.26 -3.78
CA LEU A 54 1.80 -9.06 -4.01
C LEU A 54 3.05 -8.18 -4.14
N ILE A 55 2.94 -7.04 -4.82
CA ILE A 55 4.04 -6.10 -4.99
C ILE A 55 4.41 -5.45 -3.65
N ALA A 56 3.44 -5.05 -2.83
CA ALA A 56 3.74 -4.52 -1.49
C ALA A 56 4.41 -5.59 -0.60
N ALA A 57 3.81 -6.77 -0.53
CA ALA A 57 4.29 -7.90 0.27
C ALA A 57 5.74 -8.27 -0.07
N PHE A 58 6.02 -8.54 -1.35
CA PHE A 58 7.34 -8.99 -1.81
C PHE A 58 8.31 -7.85 -2.14
N GLY A 59 7.79 -6.66 -2.42
CA GLY A 59 8.59 -5.49 -2.80
C GLY A 59 9.17 -4.74 -1.62
N TRP A 60 8.50 -4.75 -0.46
CA TRP A 60 9.06 -4.17 0.78
C TRP A 60 8.53 -4.77 2.09
N GLU A 61 7.25 -5.11 2.24
CA GLU A 61 6.70 -5.42 3.57
C GLU A 61 7.32 -6.64 4.27
N LEU A 62 7.62 -7.72 3.54
CA LEU A 62 8.33 -8.88 4.10
C LEU A 62 9.74 -8.52 4.54
N TRP A 63 10.45 -7.73 3.72
CA TRP A 63 11.82 -7.30 4.00
C TRP A 63 11.88 -6.41 5.22
N LEU A 64 10.98 -5.43 5.31
CA LEU A 64 10.88 -4.53 6.44
C LEU A 64 10.44 -5.25 7.72
N THR A 65 9.49 -6.19 7.61
CA THR A 65 8.99 -6.94 8.76
C THR A 65 10.06 -7.82 9.38
N TYR A 66 10.83 -8.53 8.56
CA TYR A 66 11.81 -9.50 9.04
C TYR A 66 13.26 -9.01 9.04
N GLY A 67 13.55 -7.80 8.55
CA GLY A 67 14.92 -7.30 8.48
C GLY A 67 15.81 -8.11 7.53
N LEU A 68 15.26 -8.62 6.42
CA LEU A 68 15.89 -9.69 5.62
C LEU A 68 17.25 -9.31 5.01
N ALA A 69 17.53 -8.02 4.80
CA ALA A 69 18.78 -7.57 4.21
C ALA A 69 19.21 -6.20 4.75
N GLY A 70 20.14 -6.19 5.71
CA GLY A 70 20.80 -4.96 6.17
C GLY A 70 19.93 -4.03 7.01
N GLY A 71 18.85 -4.53 7.61
CA GLY A 71 18.01 -3.79 8.56
C GLY A 71 17.54 -4.67 9.71
N LEU A 72 16.91 -4.04 10.71
CA LEU A 72 16.41 -4.75 11.89
C LEU A 72 14.98 -5.27 11.67
N PRO A 73 14.63 -6.46 12.19
CA PRO A 73 13.25 -6.93 12.17
C PRO A 73 12.35 -6.00 13.00
N VAL A 74 11.05 -6.02 12.71
CA VAL A 74 10.10 -5.01 13.24
C VAL A 74 9.94 -5.07 14.76
N ASP A 75 10.08 -6.24 15.38
CA ASP A 75 10.04 -6.43 16.83
C ASP A 75 11.22 -5.80 17.56
N GLN A 76 12.37 -5.66 16.90
CA GLN A 76 13.52 -4.96 17.45
C GLN A 76 13.44 -3.44 17.26
N ARG A 77 12.54 -2.97 16.39
CA ARG A 77 12.35 -1.54 16.08
C ARG A 77 11.20 -0.87 16.84
N ARG A 78 10.42 -1.64 17.61
CA ARG A 78 9.24 -1.16 18.35
C ARG A 78 9.19 -1.74 19.77
N SER A 79 8.26 -1.24 20.59
CA SER A 79 8.05 -1.73 21.95
C SER A 79 7.55 -3.18 21.99
N ALA A 80 7.76 -3.85 23.12
CA ALA A 80 7.20 -5.17 23.38
C ALA A 80 5.65 -5.15 23.33
N MET A 81 5.04 -4.08 23.85
CA MET A 81 3.59 -3.86 23.81
C MET A 81 3.04 -3.80 22.39
N LEU A 82 3.70 -3.05 21.49
CA LEU A 82 3.30 -2.97 20.10
C LEU A 82 3.52 -4.30 19.35
N THR A 83 4.55 -5.06 19.73
CA THR A 83 4.79 -6.40 19.20
C THR A 83 3.75 -7.42 19.64
N CYS A 84 3.27 -7.32 20.88
CA CYS A 84 2.13 -8.10 21.39
C CYS A 84 0.85 -7.80 20.60
N ALA A 85 0.55 -6.51 20.38
CA ALA A 85 -0.68 -6.09 19.71
C ALA A 85 -0.68 -6.34 18.19
N ILE A 86 0.47 -6.26 17.53
CA ILE A 86 0.63 -6.51 16.10
C ILE A 86 1.72 -7.58 15.94
N PRO A 87 1.38 -8.89 16.00
CA PRO A 87 2.38 -9.95 15.90
C PRO A 87 3.25 -9.82 14.64
N VAL A 88 4.56 -10.08 14.76
CA VAL A 88 5.54 -9.92 13.66
C VAL A 88 5.07 -10.64 12.38
N ASN A 89 4.62 -11.89 12.52
CA ASN A 89 4.16 -12.71 11.39
C ASN A 89 2.87 -12.22 10.73
N LEU A 90 2.16 -11.28 11.37
CA LEU A 90 0.96 -10.65 10.85
C LEU A 90 1.24 -9.23 10.30
N ASN A 91 2.35 -8.60 10.71
CA ASN A 91 2.69 -7.22 10.37
C ASN A 91 2.74 -6.98 8.86
N TRP A 92 3.54 -7.77 8.12
CA TRP A 92 3.68 -7.64 6.68
C TRP A 92 2.34 -7.74 5.95
N PHE A 93 1.45 -8.61 6.45
CA PHE A 93 0.15 -8.88 5.85
C PHE A 93 -0.80 -7.68 6.05
N LEU A 94 -0.85 -7.14 7.27
CA LEU A 94 -1.69 -5.98 7.60
C LEU A 94 -1.24 -4.73 6.85
N ASN A 95 0.06 -4.44 6.83
CA ASN A 95 0.59 -3.30 6.08
C ASN A 95 0.36 -3.46 4.57
N SER A 96 0.57 -4.66 4.01
CA SER A 96 0.29 -4.93 2.59
C SER A 96 -1.19 -4.69 2.24
N LEU A 97 -2.12 -5.02 3.14
CA LEU A 97 -3.54 -4.66 2.96
C LEU A 97 -3.77 -3.15 3.04
N GLY A 98 -3.08 -2.45 3.94
CA GLY A 98 -3.06 -0.98 3.97
C GLY A 98 -2.59 -0.38 2.64
N ASP A 99 -1.54 -0.93 2.05
CA ASP A 99 -1.02 -0.47 0.74
C ASP A 99 -2.03 -0.73 -0.39
N VAL A 100 -2.75 -1.85 -0.35
CA VAL A 100 -3.86 -2.12 -1.28
C VAL A 100 -4.94 -1.06 -1.17
N LEU A 101 -5.29 -0.61 0.04
CA LEU A 101 -6.26 0.46 0.23
C LEU A 101 -5.78 1.76 -0.43
N VAL A 102 -4.51 2.11 -0.26
CA VAL A 102 -3.89 3.28 -0.91
C VAL A 102 -4.01 3.19 -2.43
N VAL A 103 -3.66 2.04 -3.02
CA VAL A 103 -3.76 1.81 -4.46
C VAL A 103 -5.21 1.91 -4.94
N TRP A 104 -6.16 1.36 -4.18
CA TRP A 104 -7.57 1.42 -4.52
C TRP A 104 -8.09 2.86 -4.54
N ILE A 105 -7.74 3.67 -3.54
CA ILE A 105 -8.08 5.09 -3.53
C ILE A 105 -7.45 5.80 -4.73
N GLY A 106 -6.20 5.48 -5.08
CA GLY A 106 -5.54 6.02 -6.28
C GLY A 106 -6.31 5.70 -7.57
N LEU A 107 -6.73 4.46 -7.75
CA LEU A 107 -7.57 4.04 -8.89
C LEU A 107 -8.90 4.82 -8.93
N PHE A 108 -9.53 5.01 -7.77
CA PHE A 108 -10.75 5.79 -7.63
C PHE A 108 -10.52 7.26 -8.01
N LEU A 109 -9.47 7.90 -7.51
CA LEU A 109 -9.12 9.29 -7.81
C LEU A 109 -8.90 9.49 -9.31
N VAL A 110 -8.08 8.64 -9.94
CA VAL A 110 -7.85 8.71 -11.39
C VAL A 110 -9.16 8.54 -12.17
N LYS A 111 -10.02 7.58 -11.78
CA LYS A 111 -11.33 7.40 -12.42
C LYS A 111 -12.24 8.61 -12.22
N PHE A 112 -12.21 9.23 -11.04
CA PHE A 112 -13.01 10.41 -10.70
C PHE A 112 -12.60 11.63 -11.55
N PHE A 113 -11.30 11.94 -11.65
CA PHE A 113 -10.79 13.05 -12.47
C PHE A 113 -11.00 12.84 -13.99
N TYR A 114 -11.15 11.58 -14.44
CA TYR A 114 -11.38 11.24 -15.84
C TYR A 114 -12.82 10.81 -16.16
N ARG A 115 -13.80 10.99 -15.25
CA ARG A 115 -15.19 10.49 -15.40
C ARG A 115 -15.90 10.88 -16.71
N ASN A 116 -15.56 12.04 -17.28
CA ASN A 116 -16.15 12.57 -18.52
C ASN A 116 -15.19 12.51 -19.71
N LYS A 117 -14.10 11.74 -19.61
CA LYS A 117 -13.04 11.65 -20.62
C LYS A 117 -12.84 10.20 -21.04
N LYS A 118 -12.12 9.99 -22.15
CA LYS A 118 -11.66 8.63 -22.53
C LYS A 118 -10.89 8.01 -21.38
N SER A 119 -11.21 6.75 -21.05
CA SER A 119 -10.63 6.01 -19.92
C SER A 119 -9.10 6.16 -19.88
N PRO A 120 -8.52 6.57 -18.74
CA PRO A 120 -7.07 6.72 -18.58
C PRO A 120 -6.35 5.36 -18.47
N PHE A 121 -7.09 4.25 -18.37
CA PHE A 121 -6.55 2.90 -18.21
C PHE A 121 -6.48 2.10 -19.53
N LEU A 122 -6.57 2.77 -20.68
CA LEU A 122 -6.43 2.10 -21.98
C LEU A 122 -5.08 2.37 -22.64
N LYS A 123 -4.43 3.47 -22.28
CA LYS A 123 -3.11 3.87 -22.75
C LYS A 123 -2.50 4.83 -21.76
N TRP A 124 -1.17 4.90 -21.74
CA TRP A 124 -0.44 5.81 -20.88
C TRP A 124 -0.89 7.26 -21.08
N LYS A 125 -1.15 7.95 -19.97
CA LYS A 125 -1.43 9.38 -19.90
C LYS A 125 -0.67 9.98 -18.72
N TRP A 126 0.17 10.96 -19.00
CA TRP A 126 0.92 11.68 -17.99
C TRP A 126 0.03 12.29 -16.90
N GLY A 127 -1.15 12.80 -17.24
CA GLY A 127 -2.08 13.32 -16.24
C GLY A 127 -2.58 12.27 -15.23
N ALA A 128 -2.81 11.03 -15.66
CA ALA A 128 -3.20 9.96 -14.75
C ALA A 128 -2.02 9.49 -13.89
N PHE A 129 -0.83 9.41 -14.48
CA PHE A 129 0.41 9.14 -13.76
C PHE A 129 0.67 10.17 -12.65
N VAL A 130 0.53 11.47 -12.95
CA VAL A 130 0.73 12.55 -11.97
C VAL A 130 -0.28 12.47 -10.82
N ILE A 131 -1.55 12.12 -11.10
CA ILE A 131 -2.55 11.91 -10.04
C ILE A 131 -2.13 10.76 -9.12
N PHE A 132 -1.68 9.63 -9.68
CA PHE A 132 -1.16 8.52 -8.86
C PHE A 132 0.05 8.94 -8.04
N LEU A 133 1.04 9.59 -8.67
CA LEU A 133 2.27 10.01 -8.01
C LEU A 133 1.98 10.94 -6.84
N MET A 134 1.18 11.99 -7.07
CA MET A 134 0.80 12.93 -6.01
C MET A 134 0.08 12.22 -4.87
N TRP A 135 -0.90 11.36 -5.19
CA TRP A 135 -1.63 10.61 -4.17
C TRP A 135 -0.69 9.72 -3.35
N PHE A 136 0.14 8.90 -4.00
CA PHE A 136 1.04 7.95 -3.35
C PHE A 136 2.12 8.61 -2.51
N ILE A 137 2.65 9.77 -2.92
CA ILE A 137 3.63 10.52 -2.14
C ILE A 137 2.97 11.24 -0.96
N ILE A 138 1.87 11.96 -1.18
CA ILE A 138 1.20 12.71 -0.11
C ILE A 138 0.73 11.77 1.01
N GLN A 139 0.09 10.65 0.65
CA GLN A 139 -0.35 9.67 1.64
C GLN A 139 0.85 9.05 2.37
N ASN A 140 1.97 8.77 1.69
CA ASN A 140 3.10 8.13 2.34
C ASN A 140 3.83 9.07 3.29
N ILE A 141 3.91 10.36 2.98
CA ILE A 141 4.38 11.38 3.94
C ILE A 141 3.53 11.35 5.21
N TYR A 142 2.20 11.23 5.07
CA TYR A 142 1.31 11.10 6.21
C TYR A 142 1.51 9.78 6.97
N VAL A 143 1.62 8.64 6.27
CA VAL A 143 1.86 7.34 6.91
C VAL A 143 3.22 7.33 7.64
N GLU A 144 4.27 7.85 7.01
CA GLU A 144 5.61 7.89 7.61
C GLU A 144 5.64 8.79 8.86
N ALA A 145 5.07 9.99 8.75
CA ALA A 145 4.96 10.90 9.88
C ALA A 145 4.13 10.26 11.00
N PHE A 146 2.96 9.69 10.71
CA PHE A 146 1.99 9.40 11.76
C PHE A 146 1.92 7.95 12.22
N PHE A 147 2.30 6.99 11.38
CA PHE A 147 2.26 5.56 11.68
C PHE A 147 3.66 4.99 11.89
N TYR A 148 4.57 5.26 10.95
CA TYR A 148 5.84 4.55 10.94
C TYR A 148 6.88 5.13 11.89
N ASN A 149 6.69 6.33 12.45
CA ASN A 149 7.61 6.86 13.47
C ASN A 149 7.86 5.89 14.66
N LEU A 150 6.87 5.07 15.03
CA LEU A 150 7.01 4.05 16.09
C LEU A 150 7.42 2.67 15.57
N GLN A 151 7.51 2.49 14.25
CA GLN A 151 7.92 1.24 13.61
C GLN A 151 9.32 1.31 12.97
N LEU A 152 9.82 2.50 12.61
CA LEU A 152 11.04 2.67 11.82
C LEU A 152 12.34 2.59 12.63
N GLY A 153 12.27 2.46 13.96
CA GLY A 153 13.43 2.53 14.84
C GLY A 153 14.06 3.93 14.87
N SER A 154 14.87 4.23 15.89
CA SER A 154 15.47 5.55 16.07
C SER A 154 16.54 5.90 15.04
N ASN A 155 17.13 4.90 14.37
CA ASN A 155 18.25 5.09 13.44
C ASN A 155 17.87 4.89 11.97
N GLY A 156 16.62 4.53 11.65
CA GLY A 156 16.19 4.31 10.27
C GLY A 156 16.82 3.08 9.61
N ASP A 157 17.13 2.03 10.40
CA ASP A 157 17.70 0.74 9.98
C ASP A 157 16.68 -0.11 9.18
N LEU A 158 16.19 0.46 8.09
CA LEU A 158 15.24 -0.16 7.20
C LEU A 158 15.92 -1.13 6.25
N SER A 159 15.49 -2.39 6.31
CA SER A 159 15.97 -3.42 5.39
C SER A 159 15.91 -2.94 3.95
N TRP A 160 16.95 -3.28 3.19
CA TRP A 160 16.87 -3.28 1.75
C TRP A 160 15.69 -4.13 1.28
N ALA A 161 15.06 -3.68 0.20
CA ALA A 161 14.01 -4.42 -0.48
C ALA A 161 13.99 -4.08 -1.98
N PRO A 162 13.35 -4.90 -2.84
CA PRO A 162 13.28 -4.66 -4.28
C PRO A 162 12.76 -3.28 -4.68
N LEU A 163 11.79 -2.73 -3.95
CA LEU A 163 11.27 -1.36 -4.18
C LEU A 163 11.81 -0.34 -3.18
N HIS A 164 12.76 -0.74 -2.33
CA HIS A 164 13.49 0.10 -1.39
C HIS A 164 15.01 -0.11 -1.61
N PRO A 165 15.51 0.21 -2.83
CA PRO A 165 16.73 -0.37 -3.37
C PRO A 165 18.02 0.15 -2.76
N LEU A 166 17.99 1.27 -2.04
CA LEU A 166 19.18 1.77 -1.34
C LEU A 166 19.24 1.34 0.13
N GLY A 167 18.17 0.71 0.65
CA GLY A 167 18.12 0.15 2.02
C GLY A 167 18.53 1.15 3.10
N SER A 168 19.05 0.64 4.22
CA SER A 168 19.63 1.46 5.29
C SER A 168 20.86 2.27 4.84
N TRP A 169 21.54 1.87 3.76
CA TRP A 169 22.82 2.45 3.36
C TRP A 169 22.70 3.90 2.87
N ILE A 170 21.63 4.23 2.13
CA ILE A 170 21.37 5.61 1.66
C ILE A 170 19.91 5.96 1.94
N ASN A 171 19.65 6.33 3.19
CA ASN A 171 18.32 6.75 3.64
C ASN A 171 18.32 8.10 4.39
N PRO A 172 18.73 9.20 3.73
CA PRO A 172 18.71 10.51 4.37
C PRO A 172 17.28 10.93 4.73
N THR A 173 17.15 11.66 5.83
CA THR A 173 15.93 12.41 6.14
C THR A 173 15.81 13.56 5.14
N ILE A 174 14.71 13.59 4.37
CA ILE A 174 14.42 14.68 3.42
C ILE A 174 13.96 15.91 4.20
N PHE A 175 13.01 15.73 5.12
CA PHE A 175 12.50 16.78 6.01
C PHE A 175 11.84 16.15 7.25
N LYS A 176 11.43 16.99 8.21
CA LYS A 176 10.72 16.55 9.42
C LYS A 176 9.35 17.19 9.54
N ILE A 177 8.38 16.45 10.07
CA ILE A 177 7.05 16.95 10.48
C ILE A 177 6.88 16.62 11.97
N ALA A 178 6.71 17.63 12.82
CA ALA A 178 6.57 17.45 14.28
C ALA A 178 7.67 16.54 14.87
N ASP A 179 8.93 16.82 14.51
CA ASP A 179 10.15 16.05 14.85
C ASP A 179 10.25 14.62 14.29
N ARG A 180 9.30 14.22 13.44
CA ARG A 180 9.28 12.90 12.80
C ARG A 180 9.93 12.98 11.43
N SER A 181 10.96 12.17 11.22
CA SER A 181 11.71 12.12 9.97
C SER A 181 10.89 11.52 8.83
N ILE A 182 10.97 12.17 7.67
CA ILE A 182 10.48 11.66 6.38
C ILE A 182 11.70 11.29 5.57
N THR A 183 11.84 10.02 5.22
CA THR A 183 13.08 9.42 4.72
C THR A 183 13.00 9.15 3.22
N LEU A 184 14.13 9.26 2.53
CA LEU A 184 14.19 9.07 1.08
C LEU A 184 13.68 7.71 0.64
N GLN A 185 14.06 6.66 1.34
CA GLN A 185 13.74 5.31 0.91
C GLN A 185 12.28 4.96 1.10
N SER A 186 11.63 5.46 2.17
CA SER A 186 10.18 5.31 2.35
C SER A 186 9.42 5.88 1.15
N GLN A 187 9.85 7.06 0.66
CA GLN A 187 9.21 7.67 -0.51
C GLN A 187 9.55 6.92 -1.82
N THR A 188 10.75 6.35 -1.92
CA THR A 188 11.22 5.64 -3.13
C THR A 188 10.32 4.47 -3.49
N SER A 189 9.84 3.70 -2.50
CA SER A 189 8.86 2.62 -2.71
C SER A 189 7.65 3.10 -3.50
N TRP A 190 7.10 4.26 -3.14
CA TRP A 190 5.92 4.83 -3.78
C TRP A 190 6.21 5.50 -5.13
N ILE A 191 7.39 6.09 -5.29
CA ILE A 191 7.87 6.59 -6.58
C ILE A 191 7.94 5.43 -7.59
N LEU A 192 8.50 4.28 -7.20
CA LEU A 192 8.61 3.10 -8.06
C LEU A 192 7.28 2.37 -8.23
N MET A 193 6.45 2.30 -7.20
CA MET A 193 5.12 1.68 -7.24
C MET A 193 4.18 2.43 -8.20
N THR A 194 4.31 3.75 -8.34
CA THR A 194 3.47 4.58 -9.21
C THR A 194 3.43 4.09 -10.67
N PRO A 195 4.55 4.04 -11.42
CA PRO A 195 4.54 3.56 -12.80
C PRO A 195 4.13 2.09 -12.90
N ILE A 196 4.52 1.25 -11.93
CA ILE A 196 4.17 -0.18 -11.91
C ILE A 196 2.65 -0.37 -11.85
N ILE A 197 1.99 0.26 -10.86
CA ILE A 197 0.54 0.19 -10.71
C ILE A 197 -0.17 0.76 -11.92
N TYR A 198 0.31 1.88 -12.47
CA TYR A 198 -0.33 2.46 -13.63
C TYR A 198 -0.24 1.53 -14.86
N LEU A 199 0.93 0.95 -15.14
CA LEU A 199 1.10 -0.01 -16.23
C LEU A 199 0.25 -1.27 -16.04
N ILE A 200 0.21 -1.82 -14.83
CA ILE A 200 -0.62 -3.00 -14.51
C ILE A 200 -2.10 -2.69 -14.72
N SER A 201 -2.56 -1.52 -14.27
CA SER A 201 -3.94 -1.10 -14.46
C SER A 201 -4.29 -0.97 -15.96
N ILE A 202 -3.37 -0.45 -16.79
CA ILE A 202 -3.55 -0.38 -18.24
C ILE A 202 -3.61 -1.77 -18.85
N TYR A 203 -2.68 -2.65 -18.49
CA TYR A 203 -2.61 -4.02 -19.00
C TYR A 203 -3.92 -4.76 -18.76
N PHE A 204 -4.39 -4.81 -17.51
CA PHE A 204 -5.60 -5.55 -17.18
C PHE A 204 -6.87 -4.91 -17.77
N ASN A 205 -6.97 -3.58 -17.82
CA ASN A 205 -8.13 -2.92 -18.45
C ASN A 205 -8.19 -3.16 -19.95
N THR A 206 -7.03 -3.17 -20.62
CA THR A 206 -6.94 -3.46 -22.06
C THR A 206 -7.36 -4.91 -22.33
N LYS A 207 -6.86 -5.87 -21.54
CA LYS A 207 -7.23 -7.28 -21.64
C LYS A 207 -8.72 -7.53 -21.41
N GLU A 208 -9.30 -6.94 -20.36
CA GLU A 208 -10.75 -7.05 -20.09
C GLU A 208 -11.59 -6.45 -21.23
N ARG A 209 -11.15 -5.33 -21.82
CA ARG A 209 -11.84 -4.71 -22.97
C ARG A 209 -11.81 -5.63 -24.20
N HIS A 210 -10.65 -6.21 -24.54
CA HIS A 210 -10.55 -7.13 -25.67
C HIS A 210 -11.44 -8.37 -25.48
N ALA A 211 -11.46 -8.96 -24.28
CA ALA A 211 -12.32 -10.10 -23.97
C ALA A 211 -13.81 -9.75 -24.16
N LYS A 212 -14.26 -8.58 -23.69
CA LYS A 212 -15.64 -8.10 -23.87
C LYS A 212 -16.01 -7.85 -25.33
N VAL A 213 -15.08 -7.41 -26.16
CA VAL A 213 -15.32 -7.20 -27.60
C VAL A 213 -15.44 -8.54 -28.33
N SER A 214 -14.54 -9.48 -28.06
CA SER A 214 -14.55 -10.82 -28.68
C SER A 214 -15.83 -11.62 -28.37
N LEU A 215 -16.29 -11.57 -27.12
CA LEU A 215 -17.55 -12.21 -26.72
C LEU A 215 -18.77 -11.64 -27.47
N ARG A 216 -18.78 -10.33 -27.74
CA ARG A 216 -19.89 -9.67 -28.46
C ARG A 216 -19.90 -9.98 -29.95
N SER A 217 -18.76 -10.24 -30.57
CA SER A 217 -18.71 -10.69 -31.97
C SER A 217 -19.20 -12.14 -32.10
N SER A 218 -18.82 -13.02 -31.16
CA SER A 218 -19.22 -14.44 -31.20
C SER A 218 -20.72 -14.69 -30.95
N THR A 219 -21.46 -13.75 -30.36
CA THR A 219 -22.91 -13.88 -30.12
C THR A 219 -23.78 -13.30 -31.23
N LYS A 220 -23.17 -12.73 -32.28
CA LYS A 220 -23.87 -12.12 -33.41
C LYS A 220 -23.91 -13.02 -34.66
N ASP A 221 -23.21 -14.15 -34.61
CA ASP A 221 -23.24 -15.23 -35.59
C ASP A 221 -24.13 -16.37 -35.06
#